data_AF-A0AAV0WI28-F1
#
_entry.id   AF-A0AAV0WI28-F1
#
_cell.length_a   1.000
_cell.length_b   1.000
_cell.length_c   1.000
_cell.angle_alpha   90.00
_cell.angle_beta   90.00
_cell.angle_gamma   90.00
#
_symmetry.space_group_name_H-M   'P 1'
#
loop_
_entity.id
_entity.type
_entity.pdbx_description
1 polymer ?
#
loop_
_entity_poly.entity_id
_entity_poly.type
_entity_poly.pdbx_seq_one_letter_code
_entity_poly.pdbx_strand_id
1 'polypeptide(L)'
;MVATSLLEKVLNAPSSSQESLHDLSVFLSTFDENIFLLSAMDILDLGSFILFTSAFRALPLATRKLFESTMTNNDVYPSVDKLLKFVRDRITVLENVGEPRKTSAKPKPLLVTGPYVSRRSGKSKPVALVAAKPTENRPQTTTNPCSCCQGSHYISTCPKFRSWSLDDRNRWAHENKQEIRLPKPVYISP
;
A
#
# COMPACT_ATOMS: atom_id res chain seq x y z
N MET A 1 -5.03 9.13 -25.83
CA MET A 1 -5.26 8.06 -26.83
C MET A 1 -6.69 8.15 -27.32
N VAL A 2 -6.95 7.96 -28.62
CA VAL A 2 -8.31 8.13 -29.20
C VAL A 2 -9.32 7.18 -28.56
N ALA A 3 -8.98 5.90 -28.41
CA ALA A 3 -9.89 4.91 -27.82
C ALA A 3 -10.32 5.27 -26.39
N THR A 4 -9.39 5.79 -25.57
CA THR A 4 -9.70 6.25 -24.21
C THR A 4 -10.73 7.37 -24.23
N SER A 5 -10.60 8.34 -25.14
CA SER A 5 -11.56 9.45 -25.23
C SER A 5 -12.95 9.03 -25.70
N LEU A 6 -13.03 8.08 -26.65
CA LEU A 6 -14.31 7.51 -27.11
C LEU A 6 -14.99 6.76 -25.97
N LEU A 7 -14.23 5.95 -25.24
CA LEU A 7 -14.75 5.19 -24.12
C LEU A 7 -15.16 6.10 -22.96
N GLU A 8 -14.43 7.18 -22.69
CA GLU A 8 -14.83 8.18 -21.69
C GLU A 8 -16.15 8.86 -22.04
N LYS A 9 -16.46 9.12 -23.32
CA LYS A 9 -17.78 9.62 -23.73
C LYS A 9 -18.89 8.63 -23.40
N VAL A 10 -18.66 7.36 -23.71
CA VAL A 10 -19.61 6.25 -23.42
C VAL A 10 -19.81 6.10 -21.90
N LEU A 11 -18.73 6.07 -21.12
CA LEU A 11 -18.77 5.85 -19.67
C LEU A 11 -19.32 7.06 -18.89
N ASN A 12 -19.26 8.26 -19.45
CA ASN A 12 -19.77 9.48 -18.83
C ASN A 12 -21.10 9.95 -19.44
N ALA A 13 -21.70 9.16 -20.33
CA ALA A 13 -22.99 9.49 -20.91
C ALA A 13 -24.04 9.65 -19.79
N PRO A 14 -24.83 10.74 -19.79
CA PRO A 14 -25.82 10.99 -18.76
C PRO A 14 -26.95 9.95 -18.84
N SER A 15 -27.48 9.56 -17.68
CA SER A 15 -28.71 8.75 -17.63
C SER A 15 -29.92 9.64 -17.92
N SER A 16 -30.78 9.22 -18.86
CA SER A 16 -32.09 9.85 -19.00
C SER A 16 -33.08 9.30 -17.98
N SER A 17 -33.85 10.18 -17.34
CA SER A 17 -34.97 9.82 -16.46
C SER A 17 -36.33 9.96 -17.14
N GLN A 18 -36.35 10.45 -18.38
CA GLN A 18 -37.55 10.67 -19.19
C GLN A 18 -37.44 9.91 -20.51
N GLU A 19 -38.55 9.34 -20.95
CA GLU A 19 -38.63 8.74 -22.28
C GLU A 19 -39.14 9.82 -23.25
N SER A 20 -38.23 10.34 -24.07
CA SER A 20 -38.55 11.31 -25.11
C SER A 20 -37.80 10.99 -26.40
N LEU A 21 -38.36 11.39 -27.54
CA LEU A 21 -37.71 11.22 -28.85
C LEU A 21 -36.32 11.88 -28.86
N HIS A 22 -36.20 13.06 -28.24
CA HIS A 22 -34.94 13.78 -28.17
C HIS A 22 -33.90 12.98 -27.37
N ASP A 23 -34.24 12.52 -26.17
CA ASP A 23 -33.30 11.80 -25.30
C ASP A 23 -32.85 10.48 -25.91
N LEU A 24 -33.77 9.74 -26.55
CA LEU A 24 -33.43 8.49 -27.26
C LEU A 24 -32.55 8.75 -28.50
N SER A 25 -32.75 9.86 -29.19
CA SER A 25 -31.91 10.24 -30.34
C SER A 25 -30.49 10.62 -29.90
N VAL A 26 -30.36 11.37 -28.80
CA VAL A 26 -29.07 11.72 -28.20
C VAL A 26 -28.35 10.48 -27.68
N PHE A 27 -29.09 9.55 -27.06
CA PHE A 27 -28.55 8.26 -26.65
C PHE A 27 -27.97 7.50 -27.85
N LEU A 28 -28.76 7.28 -28.90
CA LEU A 28 -28.29 6.57 -30.09
C LEU A 28 -27.08 7.27 -30.72
N SER A 29 -27.13 8.59 -30.91
CA SER A 29 -26.00 9.35 -31.47
C SER A 29 -24.72 9.21 -30.63
N THR A 30 -24.85 9.16 -29.30
CA THR A 30 -23.69 9.03 -28.41
C THR A 30 -23.12 7.61 -28.44
N PHE A 31 -23.96 6.59 -28.33
CA PHE A 31 -23.45 5.22 -28.22
C PHE A 31 -23.08 4.62 -29.58
N ASP A 32 -23.88 4.83 -30.62
CA ASP A 32 -23.67 4.22 -31.95
C ASP A 32 -22.35 4.69 -32.57
N GLU A 33 -22.10 6.00 -32.63
CA GLU A 33 -20.87 6.56 -33.19
C GLU A 33 -19.63 6.09 -32.41
N ASN A 34 -19.67 6.18 -31.07
CA ASN A 34 -18.51 5.88 -30.25
C ASN A 34 -18.21 4.36 -30.22
N ILE A 35 -19.24 3.50 -30.20
CA ILE A 35 -19.07 2.03 -30.25
C ILE A 35 -18.59 1.60 -31.64
N PHE A 36 -19.12 2.19 -32.71
CA PHE A 36 -18.66 1.92 -34.07
C PHE A 36 -17.18 2.25 -34.23
N LEU A 37 -16.76 3.44 -33.80
CA LEU A 37 -15.36 3.85 -33.85
C LEU A 37 -14.46 2.96 -32.97
N LEU A 38 -14.89 2.60 -31.76
CA LEU A 38 -14.14 1.68 -30.89
C LEU A 38 -13.97 0.29 -31.52
N SER A 39 -15.01 -0.21 -32.19
CA SER A 39 -14.98 -1.51 -32.88
C SER A 39 -14.03 -1.49 -34.09
N ALA A 40 -13.96 -0.36 -34.80
CA ALA A 40 -13.06 -0.18 -35.93
C ALA A 40 -11.57 -0.12 -35.55
N MET A 41 -11.25 0.05 -34.26
CA MET A 41 -9.86 0.09 -33.76
C MET A 41 -9.22 -1.29 -33.56
N ASP A 42 -9.98 -2.38 -33.76
CA ASP A 42 -9.53 -3.78 -33.68
C ASP A 42 -8.74 -4.09 -32.40
N ILE A 43 -9.30 -3.69 -31.25
CA ILE A 43 -8.70 -3.92 -29.93
C ILE A 43 -8.85 -5.40 -29.58
N LEU A 44 -7.73 -6.12 -29.52
CA LEU A 44 -7.67 -7.57 -29.26
C LEU A 44 -8.49 -8.02 -28.04
N ASP A 45 -8.48 -7.23 -26.97
CA ASP A 45 -9.29 -7.47 -25.76
C ASP A 45 -9.97 -6.17 -25.32
N LEU A 46 -11.07 -5.82 -26.00
CA LEU A 46 -11.87 -4.65 -25.68
C LEU A 46 -12.41 -4.68 -24.25
N GLY A 47 -12.79 -5.86 -23.73
CA GLY A 47 -13.33 -6.00 -22.37
C GLY A 47 -12.31 -5.60 -21.31
N SER A 48 -11.10 -6.13 -21.42
CA SER A 48 -9.98 -5.77 -20.52
C SER A 48 -9.59 -4.29 -20.66
N PHE A 49 -9.64 -3.73 -21.88
CA PHE A 49 -9.39 -2.30 -22.10
C PHE A 49 -10.47 -1.40 -21.48
N ILE A 50 -11.74 -1.82 -21.50
CA ILE A 50 -12.85 -1.10 -20.85
C ILE A 50 -12.65 -1.08 -19.33
N LEU A 51 -12.37 -2.24 -18.75
CA LEU A 51 -12.09 -2.38 -17.31
C LEU A 51 -10.85 -1.59 -16.91
N PHE A 52 -9.79 -1.63 -17.72
CA PHE A 52 -8.61 -0.80 -17.55
C PHE A 52 -8.99 0.68 -17.47
N THR A 53 -9.71 1.20 -18.47
CA THR A 53 -10.01 2.64 -18.55
C THR A 53 -10.88 3.09 -17.37
N SER A 54 -11.87 2.28 -16.99
CA SER A 54 -12.74 2.53 -15.83
C SER A 54 -11.98 2.55 -14.50
N ALA A 55 -11.04 1.61 -14.28
CA ALA A 55 -10.22 1.58 -13.08
C ALA A 55 -9.13 2.66 -13.09
N PHE A 56 -8.50 2.90 -14.24
CA PHE A 56 -7.40 3.85 -14.40
C PHE A 56 -7.84 5.27 -14.06
N ARG A 57 -9.02 5.69 -14.53
CA ARG A 57 -9.56 7.04 -14.23
C ARG A 57 -9.82 7.27 -12.74
N ALA A 58 -10.04 6.21 -11.95
CA ALA A 58 -10.26 6.30 -10.51
C ALA A 58 -8.95 6.51 -9.71
N LEU A 59 -7.78 6.38 -10.36
CA LEU A 59 -6.50 6.54 -9.69
C LEU A 59 -6.09 8.02 -9.54
N PRO A 60 -5.35 8.37 -8.46
CA PRO A 60 -4.73 9.68 -8.33
C PRO A 60 -3.85 10.01 -9.55
N LEU A 61 -3.85 11.29 -9.96
CA LEU A 61 -3.09 11.75 -11.13
C LEU A 61 -1.60 11.36 -11.05
N ALA A 62 -0.99 11.45 -9.87
CA ALA A 62 0.40 11.05 -9.68
C ALA A 62 0.65 9.56 -9.97
N THR A 63 -0.30 8.69 -9.58
CA THR A 63 -0.24 7.25 -9.83
C THR A 63 -0.45 6.93 -11.32
N ARG A 64 -1.35 7.65 -11.99
CA ARG A 64 -1.57 7.52 -13.44
C ARG A 64 -0.31 7.88 -14.25
N LYS A 65 0.31 9.02 -13.94
CA LYS A 65 1.58 9.43 -14.56
C LYS A 65 2.70 8.41 -14.36
N LEU A 66 2.78 7.84 -13.15
CA LEU A 66 3.76 6.80 -12.86
C LEU A 66 3.50 5.54 -13.70
N PHE A 67 2.25 5.10 -13.83
CA PHE A 67 1.90 3.98 -14.69
C PHE A 67 2.30 4.23 -16.15
N GLU A 68 1.96 5.40 -16.71
CA GLU A 68 2.32 5.80 -18.07
C GLU A 68 3.84 5.77 -18.29
N SER A 69 4.63 6.20 -17.29
CA SER A 69 6.10 6.15 -17.37
C SER A 69 6.69 4.73 -17.40
N THR A 70 5.90 3.72 -16.97
CA THR A 70 6.32 2.30 -16.99
C THR A 70 5.85 1.57 -18.25
N MET A 71 4.97 2.16 -19.07
CA MET A 71 4.50 1.52 -20.29
C MET A 71 5.61 1.46 -21.33
N THR A 72 5.72 0.30 -21.98
CA THR A 72 6.62 0.10 -23.11
C THR A 72 5.88 0.38 -24.43
N ASN A 73 6.60 0.76 -25.49
CA ASN A 73 6.00 1.13 -26.79
C ASN A 73 5.10 0.04 -27.43
N ASN A 74 5.23 -1.24 -27.01
CA ASN A 74 4.39 -2.33 -27.50
C ASN A 74 3.00 -2.39 -26.85
N ASP A 75 2.75 -1.66 -25.77
CA ASP A 75 1.50 -1.72 -25.03
C ASP A 75 0.51 -0.66 -25.53
N VAL A 76 0.07 -0.80 -26.78
CA VAL A 76 -0.89 0.16 -27.39
C VAL A 76 -2.22 0.19 -26.62
N TYR A 77 -2.70 -0.96 -26.14
CA TYR A 77 -3.89 -1.08 -25.31
C TYR A 77 -3.56 -1.80 -24.00
N PRO A 78 -3.45 -1.09 -22.87
CA PRO A 78 -3.16 -1.72 -21.59
C PRO A 78 -4.35 -2.55 -21.09
N SER A 79 -4.04 -3.75 -20.59
CA SER A 79 -5.00 -4.65 -19.94
C SER A 79 -5.26 -4.25 -18.48
N VAL A 80 -6.43 -4.62 -17.94
CA VAL A 80 -6.74 -4.43 -16.52
C VAL A 80 -5.77 -5.17 -15.59
N ASP A 81 -5.29 -6.35 -15.97
CA ASP A 81 -4.37 -7.14 -15.14
C ASP A 81 -3.04 -6.44 -14.91
N LYS A 82 -2.47 -5.82 -15.96
CA LYS A 82 -1.26 -4.99 -15.86
C LYS A 82 -1.47 -3.82 -14.90
N LEU A 83 -2.62 -3.16 -14.97
CA LEU A 83 -2.94 -2.07 -14.05
C LEU A 83 -3.05 -2.56 -12.61
N LEU A 84 -3.78 -3.65 -12.35
CA LEU A 84 -3.95 -4.20 -11.01
C LEU A 84 -2.62 -4.69 -10.43
N LYS A 85 -1.77 -5.31 -11.25
CA LYS A 85 -0.40 -5.67 -10.86
C LYS A 85 0.40 -4.42 -10.45
N PHE A 86 0.42 -3.39 -11.30
CA PHE A 86 1.11 -2.15 -10.99
C PHE A 86 0.60 -1.49 -9.70
N VAL A 87 -0.71 -1.46 -9.47
CA VAL A 87 -1.28 -0.89 -8.24
C VAL A 87 -0.85 -1.69 -7.02
N ARG A 88 -0.81 -3.02 -7.08
CA ARG A 88 -0.28 -3.87 -5.99
C ARG A 88 1.19 -3.58 -5.72
N ASP A 89 2.02 -3.48 -6.76
CA ASP A 89 3.44 -3.15 -6.63
C ASP A 89 3.62 -1.76 -5.99
N ARG A 90 2.79 -0.79 -6.39
CA ARG A 90 2.80 0.56 -5.84
C ARG A 90 2.42 0.59 -4.35
N ILE A 91 1.45 -0.21 -3.94
CA ILE A 91 1.08 -0.37 -2.52
C ILE A 91 2.29 -0.90 -1.73
N THR A 92 2.94 -1.96 -2.21
CA THR A 92 4.14 -2.52 -1.56
C THR A 92 5.28 -1.50 -1.44
N VAL A 93 5.48 -0.65 -2.45
CA VAL A 93 6.48 0.44 -2.37
C VAL A 93 6.14 1.42 -1.26
N LEU A 94 4.88 1.87 -1.17
CA LEU A 94 4.46 2.84 -0.16
C LEU A 94 4.55 2.27 1.27
N GLU A 95 4.19 0.99 1.45
CA GLU A 95 4.36 0.28 2.73
C GLU A 95 5.84 0.16 3.15
N ASN A 96 6.75 0.07 2.18
CA ASN A 96 8.19 -0.06 2.44
C ASN A 96 8.87 1.27 2.76
N VAL A 97 8.49 2.34 2.08
CA VAL A 97 9.02 3.69 2.32
C VAL A 97 8.47 4.26 3.64
N GLY A 98 7.29 3.80 4.06
CA GLY A 98 6.61 4.22 5.28
C GLY A 98 6.01 5.62 5.14
N GLU A 99 4.76 5.80 5.57
CA GLU A 99 4.19 7.13 5.71
C GLU A 99 5.06 7.93 6.72
N PRO A 100 5.49 9.17 6.42
CA PRO A 100 6.05 10.03 7.45
C PRO A 100 4.98 10.19 8.53
N ARG A 101 5.21 9.56 9.68
CA ARG A 101 4.31 9.65 10.83
C ARG A 101 4.13 11.14 11.11
N LYS A 102 2.93 11.66 10.91
CA LYS A 102 2.54 12.95 11.49
C LYS A 102 2.58 12.75 12.99
N THR A 103 3.72 13.04 13.62
CA THR A 103 3.83 13.16 15.06
C THR A 103 2.99 14.36 15.45
N SER A 104 1.70 14.12 15.72
CA SER A 104 0.84 15.07 16.39
C SER A 104 1.33 15.18 17.83
N ALA A 105 2.38 15.97 18.03
CA ALA A 105 2.85 16.36 19.35
C ALA A 105 1.78 17.26 19.98
N LYS A 106 1.17 16.80 21.06
CA LYS A 106 0.76 17.58 22.24
C LYS A 106 0.06 16.68 23.28
N PRO A 107 0.71 16.37 24.40
CA PRO A 107 -0.01 16.11 25.64
C PRO A 107 -0.30 17.45 26.32
N LYS A 108 -1.58 17.77 26.53
CA LYS A 108 -2.01 18.82 27.47
C LYS A 108 -1.64 18.37 28.89
N PRO A 109 -1.03 19.21 29.75
CA PRO A 109 -0.96 18.91 31.17
C PRO A 109 -2.33 19.17 31.81
N LEU A 110 -2.89 18.16 32.47
CA LEU A 110 -3.99 18.32 33.42
C LEU A 110 -3.44 18.97 34.69
N LEU A 111 -4.06 20.08 35.07
CA LEU A 111 -3.82 20.81 36.30
C LEU A 111 -4.23 19.94 37.50
N VAL A 112 -3.32 19.78 38.46
CA VAL A 112 -3.68 19.46 39.85
C VAL A 112 -3.10 20.56 40.73
N THR A 113 -4.00 21.13 41.51
CA THR A 113 -3.93 22.28 42.40
C THR A 113 -3.01 22.05 43.61
N GLY A 114 -2.20 23.07 43.94
CA GLY A 114 -1.55 23.21 45.24
C GLY A 114 -0.93 24.61 45.38
N PRO A 115 -1.17 25.35 46.48
CA PRO A 115 -0.63 26.69 46.66
C PRO A 115 0.73 26.59 47.37
N TYR A 116 1.80 27.15 46.78
CA TYR A 116 2.97 27.47 47.60
C TYR A 116 3.71 28.72 47.17
N VAL A 117 4.19 29.35 48.23
CA VAL A 117 4.72 30.69 48.40
C VAL A 117 6.19 30.69 48.00
N SER A 118 6.59 31.72 47.26
CA SER A 118 7.84 32.49 47.38
C SER A 118 9.19 31.80 47.70
N ARG A 119 10.16 32.15 46.83
CA ARG A 119 11.58 32.52 47.09
C ARG A 119 12.69 31.45 47.06
N ARG A 120 13.56 31.75 46.08
CA ARG A 120 15.03 32.00 46.18
C ARG A 120 15.99 30.81 46.19
N SER A 121 16.81 30.86 45.13
CA SER A 121 18.28 30.90 45.15
C SER A 121 19.04 29.60 45.42
N GLY A 122 19.90 29.25 44.45
CA GLY A 122 21.28 28.89 44.77
C GLY A 122 21.80 27.57 44.20
N LYS A 123 22.84 27.71 43.38
CA LYS A 123 24.02 26.81 43.21
C LYS A 123 23.91 25.55 42.34
N SER A 124 24.46 25.69 41.14
CA SER A 124 25.60 24.95 40.57
C SER A 124 25.80 23.45 40.92
N LYS A 125 25.60 22.61 39.89
CA LYS A 125 26.36 21.41 39.39
C LYS A 125 26.59 20.22 40.37
N PRO A 126 26.65 18.95 39.92
CA PRO A 126 27.21 18.50 38.63
C PRO A 126 26.40 17.43 37.85
N VAL A 127 26.80 17.24 36.59
CA VAL A 127 26.35 16.16 35.69
C VAL A 127 27.00 14.85 36.14
N ALA A 128 26.19 13.86 36.52
CA ALA A 128 26.64 12.50 36.76
C ALA A 128 26.52 11.68 35.46
N LEU A 129 27.64 11.16 34.97
CA LEU A 129 27.69 10.13 33.94
C LEU A 129 27.29 8.80 34.57
N VAL A 130 26.13 8.26 34.22
CA VAL A 130 25.76 6.89 34.57
C VAL A 130 26.05 6.00 33.37
N ALA A 131 27.10 5.19 33.49
CA ALA A 131 27.36 4.06 32.61
C ALA A 131 26.27 3.00 32.81
N ALA A 132 25.47 2.74 31.77
CA ALA A 132 24.54 1.62 31.75
C ALA A 132 25.32 0.34 31.44
N LYS A 133 25.51 -0.50 32.46
CA LYS A 133 26.05 -1.86 32.37
C LYS A 133 25.06 -2.75 31.60
N PRO A 134 25.50 -3.64 30.69
CA PRO A 134 24.62 -4.58 30.02
C PRO A 134 24.26 -5.69 31.00
N THR A 135 23.01 -5.73 31.43
CA THR A 135 22.44 -6.91 32.11
C THR A 135 21.93 -7.87 31.05
N GLU A 136 22.74 -8.89 30.79
CA GLU A 136 22.29 -10.19 30.30
C GLU A 136 21.20 -10.78 31.21
N ASN A 137 20.37 -11.62 30.58
CA ASN A 137 19.52 -12.64 31.18
C ASN A 137 18.35 -12.16 32.03
N ARG A 138 17.34 -11.60 31.35
CA ARG A 138 15.94 -11.79 31.77
C ARG A 138 15.29 -12.75 30.77
N PRO A 139 14.83 -13.96 31.18
CA PRO A 139 14.04 -14.80 30.30
C PRO A 139 12.71 -14.08 30.05
N GLN A 140 12.59 -13.46 28.88
CA GLN A 140 11.31 -13.10 28.33
C GLN A 140 10.65 -14.44 27.97
N THR A 141 9.80 -14.94 28.87
CA THR A 141 8.86 -16.00 28.55
C THR A 141 7.95 -15.48 27.46
N THR A 142 8.33 -15.68 26.20
CA THR A 142 7.46 -15.43 25.07
C THR A 142 6.34 -16.45 25.18
N THR A 143 5.15 -15.96 25.48
CA THR A 143 3.91 -16.74 25.59
C THR A 143 3.52 -17.46 24.30
N ASN A 144 4.30 -17.32 23.22
CA ASN A 144 4.11 -18.03 21.96
C ASN A 144 5.37 -18.85 21.64
N PRO A 145 5.28 -20.20 21.60
CA PRO A 145 6.37 -21.05 21.15
C PRO A 145 6.62 -20.87 19.64
N CYS A 146 7.83 -21.18 19.20
CA CYS A 146 8.22 -21.07 17.80
C CYS A 146 7.36 -21.98 16.91
N SER A 147 6.62 -21.43 15.95
CA SER A 147 5.79 -22.20 15.01
C SER A 147 6.57 -23.24 14.19
N CYS A 148 7.89 -23.09 14.04
CA CYS A 148 8.74 -24.01 13.27
C CYS A 148 9.28 -25.19 14.10
N CYS A 149 9.57 -25.00 15.39
CA CYS A 149 10.25 -26.03 16.22
C CYS A 149 9.78 -26.09 17.69
N GLN A 150 8.76 -25.32 18.04
CA GLN A 150 8.17 -25.19 19.38
C GLN A 150 9.13 -24.69 20.48
N GLY A 151 10.29 -24.15 20.11
CA GLY A 151 11.24 -23.55 21.05
C GLY A 151 10.78 -22.17 21.59
N SER A 152 11.40 -21.70 22.68
CA SER A 152 11.09 -20.41 23.33
C SER A 152 11.68 -19.20 22.59
N HIS A 153 11.50 -19.12 21.27
CA HIS A 153 12.02 -18.06 20.41
C HIS A 153 11.06 -17.74 19.26
N TYR A 154 11.20 -16.56 18.66
CA TYR A 154 10.45 -16.17 17.47
C TYR A 154 10.98 -16.91 16.23
N ILE A 155 10.11 -17.15 15.24
CA ILE A 155 10.52 -17.81 13.98
C ILE A 155 11.68 -17.10 13.26
N SER A 156 11.78 -15.77 13.39
CA SER A 156 12.87 -14.97 12.82
C SER A 156 14.25 -15.29 13.40
N THR A 157 14.32 -15.84 14.61
CA THR A 157 15.55 -16.26 15.29
C THR A 157 15.69 -17.79 15.37
N CYS A 158 14.81 -18.54 14.70
CA CYS A 158 14.84 -20.01 14.72
C CYS A 158 16.00 -20.57 13.91
N PRO A 159 16.93 -21.36 14.52
CA PRO A 159 18.04 -21.97 13.78
C PRO A 159 17.58 -22.93 12.68
N LYS A 160 16.53 -23.73 12.96
CA LYS A 160 15.95 -24.68 12.01
C LYS A 160 15.36 -23.95 10.80
N PHE A 161 14.57 -22.91 11.03
CA PHE A 161 14.00 -22.09 9.95
C PHE A 161 15.09 -21.38 9.12
N ARG A 162 16.16 -20.90 9.77
CA ARG A 162 17.30 -20.27 9.08
C ARG A 162 18.14 -21.26 8.26
N SER A 163 18.14 -22.53 8.62
CA SER A 163 18.86 -23.56 7.86
C SER A 163 18.15 -24.00 6.58
N TRP A 164 16.87 -23.69 6.41
CA TRP A 164 16.09 -24.04 5.22
C TRP A 164 16.44 -23.19 4.00
N SER A 165 16.30 -23.79 2.82
CA SER A 165 16.36 -23.11 1.53
C SER A 165 15.22 -22.09 1.38
N LEU A 166 15.35 -21.15 0.44
CA LEU A 166 14.28 -20.18 0.18
C LEU A 166 12.98 -20.86 -0.25
N ASP A 167 13.06 -21.92 -1.04
CA ASP A 167 11.89 -22.69 -1.49
C ASP A 167 11.19 -23.40 -0.34
N ASP A 168 11.95 -23.97 0.59
CA ASP A 168 11.39 -24.63 1.79
C ASP A 168 10.74 -23.63 2.74
N ARG A 169 11.34 -22.44 2.89
CA ARG A 169 10.73 -21.35 3.68
C ARG A 169 9.43 -20.86 3.05
N ASN A 170 9.38 -20.71 1.73
CA ASN A 170 8.18 -20.29 1.00
C ASN A 170 7.07 -21.34 1.11
N ARG A 171 7.41 -22.63 0.92
CA ARG A 171 6.48 -23.76 1.08
C ARG A 171 5.88 -23.78 2.48
N TRP A 172 6.73 -23.75 3.51
CA TRP A 172 6.29 -23.74 4.91
C TRP A 172 5.42 -22.51 5.22
N ALA A 173 5.75 -21.34 4.67
CA ALA A 173 4.96 -20.13 4.87
C ALA A 173 3.56 -20.20 4.23
N HIS A 174 3.44 -20.87 3.09
CA HIS A 174 2.14 -21.10 2.44
C HIS A 174 1.26 -22.09 3.20
N GLU A 175 1.86 -23.06 3.88
CA GLU A 175 1.16 -24.07 4.70
C GLU A 175 0.73 -23.49 6.06
N ASN A 176 1.47 -22.51 6.59
CA ASN A 176 1.27 -21.95 7.95
C ASN A 176 0.79 -20.48 7.94
N LYS A 177 -0.06 -20.12 6.97
CA LYS A 177 -0.53 -18.75 6.63
C LYS A 177 -1.11 -17.89 7.75
N GLN A 178 -1.30 -18.40 8.98
CA GLN A 178 -1.86 -17.63 10.09
C GLN A 178 -0.82 -17.07 11.08
N GLU A 179 0.47 -17.43 11.01
CA GLU A 179 1.42 -17.10 12.10
C GLU A 179 2.64 -16.25 11.72
N ILE A 180 2.71 -15.71 10.50
CA ILE A 180 3.96 -15.13 9.99
C ILE A 180 3.91 -13.60 9.91
N ARG A 181 4.28 -12.93 11.01
CA ARG A 181 4.91 -11.59 10.96
C ARG A 181 6.43 -11.77 10.92
N LEU A 182 7.01 -11.83 9.71
CA LEU A 182 8.46 -11.79 9.57
C LEU A 182 8.96 -10.35 9.73
N PRO A 183 9.94 -10.08 10.63
CA PRO A 183 10.63 -8.80 10.68
C PRO A 183 11.58 -8.67 9.48
N LYS A 184 11.65 -7.46 8.93
CA LYS A 184 12.47 -7.08 7.77
C LYS A 184 13.96 -7.39 8.02
N PRO A 185 14.73 -7.79 7.00
CA PRO A 185 16.16 -8.06 7.13
C PRO A 185 16.94 -6.78 7.49
N VAL A 186 17.75 -6.86 8.54
CA VAL A 186 18.76 -5.86 8.87
C VAL A 186 20.00 -6.19 8.05
N TYR A 187 20.29 -5.37 7.05
CA TYR A 187 21.59 -5.40 6.38
C TYR A 187 22.62 -4.75 7.32
N ILE A 188 23.61 -5.54 7.74
CA ILE A 188 24.84 -5.04 8.36
C ILE A 188 25.82 -4.80 7.21
N SER A 189 26.15 -3.54 6.96
CA SER A 189 27.21 -3.17 6.02
C SER A 189 28.59 -3.31 6.70
N PRO A 190 29.65 -3.65 5.93
CA PRO A 190 31.02 -3.79 6.42
C PRO A 190 31.66 -2.46 6.83
#